data_AF-A0A2U3Q9I5-F1
#
_entry.id   AF-A0A2U3Q9I5-F1
#
_cell.length_a   1.000
_cell.length_b   1.000
_cell.length_c   1.000
_cell.angle_alpha   90.00
_cell.angle_beta   90.00
_cell.angle_gamma   90.00
#
_symmetry.space_group_name_H-M   'P 1'
#
loop_
_entity.id
_entity.type
_entity.pdbx_description
1 polymer ?
#
loop_
_entity_poly.entity_id
_entity_poly.type
_entity_poly.pdbx_seq_one_letter_code
_entity_poly.pdbx_strand_id
1 'polypeptide(L)'
;MSVGGNLYSVPDTRRRRVFDVHVLADEIRIFEGSVLVASHAPLEGRGQKRLDPAHRKLASFGRRRPGSAEPVTLTRAGDHAVRRSLDFYAAVGRRLAAQV
;
A
#
# COMPACT_ATOMS: atom_id res chain seq x y z
N MET A 1 -10.05 0.82 -10.47
CA MET A 1 -10.78 1.35 -11.64
C MET A 1 -11.94 2.21 -11.16
N SER A 2 -12.29 3.29 -11.87
CA SER A 2 -13.43 4.14 -11.51
C SER A 2 -14.61 3.86 -12.44
N VAL A 3 -15.80 3.61 -11.87
CA VAL A 3 -17.05 3.35 -12.58
C VAL A 3 -18.16 4.14 -11.89
N GLY A 4 -18.85 5.03 -12.60
CA GLY A 4 -19.93 5.84 -12.02
C GLY A 4 -19.52 6.76 -10.85
N GLY A 5 -18.23 7.11 -10.75
CA GLY A 5 -17.69 7.88 -9.62
C GLY A 5 -17.33 7.05 -8.38
N ASN A 6 -17.43 5.73 -8.47
CA ASN A 6 -17.04 4.78 -7.43
C ASN A 6 -15.81 3.97 -7.86
N LEU A 7 -14.97 3.58 -6.90
CA LEU A 7 -13.73 2.87 -7.14
C LEU A 7 -13.89 1.38 -6.88
N TYR A 8 -13.65 0.57 -7.90
CA TYR A 8 -13.65 -0.88 -7.82
C TYR A 8 -12.24 -1.40 -8.05
N SER A 9 -11.83 -2.33 -7.20
CA SER A 9 -10.54 -3.00 -7.33
C SER A 9 -10.52 -3.96 -8.51
N VAL A 10 -9.36 -4.05 -9.16
CA VAL A 10 -9.08 -4.94 -10.28
C VAL A 10 -7.69 -5.54 -10.03
N PRO A 11 -7.41 -6.79 -10.42
CA PRO A 11 -6.09 -7.37 -10.27
C PRO A 11 -5.02 -6.49 -10.90
N ASP A 12 -4.07 -6.04 -10.08
CA ASP A 12 -3.05 -5.08 -10.50
C ASP A 12 -1.91 -5.79 -11.25
N THR A 13 -1.56 -5.27 -12.42
CA THR A 13 -0.52 -5.78 -13.31
C THR A 13 0.37 -4.62 -13.74
N ARG A 14 1.68 -4.84 -13.95
CA ARG A 14 2.66 -3.79 -14.28
C ARG A 14 2.50 -3.14 -15.67
N ARG A 15 1.37 -3.36 -16.35
CA ARG A 15 1.10 -2.88 -17.72
C ARG A 15 -0.25 -2.17 -17.77
N ARG A 16 -0.36 -1.18 -18.65
CA ARG A 16 -1.64 -0.54 -18.98
C ARG A 16 -2.54 -1.54 -19.72
N ARG A 17 -3.80 -1.63 -19.32
CA ARG A 17 -4.80 -2.57 -19.87
C ARG A 17 -6.10 -1.84 -20.17
N VAL A 18 -6.81 -2.33 -21.17
CA VAL A 18 -8.19 -1.92 -21.48
C VAL A 18 -9.11 -2.99 -20.88
N PHE A 19 -10.17 -2.54 -20.22
CA PHE A 19 -11.14 -3.43 -19.61
C PHE A 19 -12.55 -3.09 -20.10
N ASP A 20 -13.34 -4.12 -20.35
CA ASP A 20 -14.76 -4.00 -20.61
C ASP A 20 -15.51 -4.08 -19.29
N VAL A 21 -16.46 -3.17 -19.07
CA VAL A 21 -17.19 -3.06 -17.81
C VAL A 21 -18.67 -3.23 -18.09
N HIS A 22 -19.26 -4.26 -17.49
CA HIS A 22 -20.69 -4.50 -17.55
C HIS A 22 -21.28 -4.11 -16.20
N VAL A 23 -22.18 -3.13 -16.21
CA VAL A 23 -22.91 -2.67 -15.02
C VAL A 23 -24.30 -3.29 -15.07
N LEU A 24 -24.56 -4.22 -14.17
CA LEU A 24 -25.85 -4.85 -13.95
C LEU A 24 -26.49 -4.27 -12.67
N ALA A 25 -27.76 -4.60 -12.43
CA ALA A 25 -28.48 -4.12 -11.26
C ALA A 25 -27.83 -4.59 -9.94
N ASP A 26 -27.35 -5.83 -9.90
CA ASP A 26 -26.87 -6.47 -8.67
C ASP A 26 -25.34 -6.61 -8.62
N GLU A 27 -24.66 -6.41 -9.76
CA GLU A 27 -23.23 -6.61 -9.88
C GLU A 27 -22.58 -5.74 -10.97
N ILE A 28 -21.29 -5.51 -10.80
CA ILE A 28 -20.41 -4.90 -11.79
C ILE A 28 -19.36 -5.95 -12.13
N ARG A 29 -19.33 -6.34 -13.40
CA ARG A 29 -18.40 -7.31 -13.96
C ARG A 29 -17.35 -6.60 -14.80
N ILE A 30 -16.10 -6.97 -14.61
CA ILE A 30 -14.94 -6.34 -15.27
C ILE A 30 -14.19 -7.43 -16.03
N PHE A 31 -13.98 -7.21 -17.32
CA PHE A 31 -13.34 -8.16 -18.23
C PHE A 31 -12.07 -7.59 -18.86
N GLU A 32 -11.06 -8.43 -19.06
CA GLU A 32 -9.96 -8.15 -20.01
C GLU A 32 -10.22 -8.99 -21.27
N GLY A 33 -10.67 -8.34 -22.35
CA GLY A 33 -11.19 -9.06 -23.51
C GLY A 33 -12.40 -9.92 -23.12
N SER A 34 -12.32 -11.23 -23.29
CA SER A 34 -13.40 -12.17 -22.94
C SER A 34 -13.29 -12.76 -21.53
N VAL A 35 -12.24 -12.43 -20.77
CA VAL A 35 -11.95 -13.06 -19.47
C VAL A 35 -12.46 -12.18 -18.33
N LEU A 36 -13.34 -12.72 -17.49
CA LEU A 36 -13.79 -12.06 -16.26
C LEU A 36 -12.63 -11.97 -15.27
N VAL A 37 -12.23 -10.75 -14.90
CA VAL A 37 -11.10 -10.51 -14.00
C VAL A 37 -11.52 -10.01 -12.62
N ALA A 38 -12.73 -9.45 -12.50
CA ALA A 38 -13.29 -9.03 -11.22
C ALA A 38 -14.81 -8.90 -11.29
N SER A 39 -15.47 -9.13 -10.16
CA SER A 39 -16.91 -8.94 -9.97
C SER A 39 -17.18 -8.30 -8.61
N HIS A 40 -18.03 -7.28 -8.56
CA HIS A 40 -18.35 -6.54 -7.33
C HIS A 40 -19.84 -6.22 -7.25
N ALA A 41 -20.41 -6.15 -6.06
CA ALA A 41 -21.73 -5.54 -5.90
C ALA A 41 -21.65 -4.01 -6.14
N PRO A 42 -22.68 -3.37 -6.76
CA PRO A 42 -22.73 -1.94 -6.95
C PRO A 42 -22.70 -1.20 -5.62
N LEU A 43 -22.07 -0.03 -5.64
CA LEU A 43 -22.06 0.89 -4.51
C LEU A 43 -23.13 1.95 -4.68
N GLU A 44 -23.88 2.19 -3.62
CA GLU A 44 -24.80 3.32 -3.53
C GLU A 44 -24.04 4.63 -3.31
N GLY A 45 -24.53 5.71 -3.94
CA GLY A 45 -23.90 7.03 -3.87
C GLY A 45 -22.65 7.18 -4.74
N ARG A 46 -21.83 8.20 -4.45
CA ARG A 46 -20.60 8.55 -5.19
C ARG A 46 -19.39 8.58 -4.24
N GLY A 47 -18.20 8.34 -4.78
CA GLY A 47 -16.93 8.40 -4.03
C GLY A 47 -16.63 7.18 -3.16
N GLN A 48 -17.45 6.13 -3.24
CA GLN A 48 -17.26 4.90 -2.47
C GLN A 48 -16.19 4.01 -3.09
N LYS A 49 -15.60 3.11 -2.28
CA LYS A 49 -14.56 2.17 -2.74
C LYS A 49 -14.89 0.73 -2.35
N ARG A 50 -14.74 -0.21 -3.29
CA ARG A 50 -14.81 -1.67 -3.07
C ARG A 50 -13.47 -2.30 -3.41
N LEU A 51 -12.85 -2.88 -2.40
CA LEU A 51 -11.59 -3.61 -2.51
C LEU A 51 -11.85 -5.10 -2.28
N ASP A 52 -11.48 -5.93 -3.25
CA ASP A 52 -11.41 -7.37 -3.09
C ASP A 52 -10.16 -7.72 -2.27
N PRO A 53 -10.29 -8.50 -1.18
CA PRO A 53 -9.15 -9.02 -0.43
C PRO A 53 -8.12 -9.74 -1.31
N ALA A 54 -8.53 -10.41 -2.39
CA ALA A 54 -7.64 -11.10 -3.32
C ALA A 54 -6.86 -10.14 -4.24
N HIS A 55 -7.40 -8.94 -4.50
CA HIS A 55 -6.68 -7.90 -5.25
C HIS A 55 -5.67 -7.14 -4.38
N ARG A 56 -5.75 -7.31 -3.06
CA ARG A 56 -4.69 -6.89 -2.17
C ARG A 56 -3.46 -7.75 -2.50
N LYS A 57 -2.55 -7.19 -3.30
CA LYS A 57 -1.15 -7.60 -3.26
C LYS A 57 -0.70 -7.38 -1.81
N LEU A 58 -0.86 -8.39 -0.96
CA LEU A 58 0.15 -8.67 0.03
C LEU A 58 1.42 -8.69 -0.78
N ALA A 59 2.22 -7.64 -0.65
CA ALA A 59 3.61 -7.76 -1.01
C ALA A 59 4.06 -9.04 -0.32
N SER A 60 4.33 -10.08 -1.10
CA SER A 60 4.82 -11.37 -0.63
C SER A 60 6.28 -11.21 -0.19
N PHE A 61 6.57 -10.15 0.55
CA PHE A 61 7.71 -10.03 1.43
C PHE A 61 7.25 -10.52 2.80
N GLY A 62 7.34 -11.84 2.97
CA GLY A 62 7.26 -12.50 4.25
C GLY A 62 5.84 -12.76 4.74
N ARG A 63 5.43 -14.04 4.69
CA ARG A 63 4.72 -14.60 5.84
C ARG A 63 5.58 -14.34 7.08
N ARG A 64 5.38 -13.22 7.76
CA ARG A 64 5.87 -13.08 9.14
C ARG A 64 5.09 -14.13 9.92
N ARG A 65 5.80 -15.13 10.45
CA ARG A 65 5.26 -16.11 11.39
C ARG A 65 4.35 -15.37 12.40
N PRO A 66 3.15 -15.88 12.71
CA PRO A 66 2.38 -15.35 13.83
C PRO A 66 3.19 -15.66 15.10
N GLY A 67 3.87 -14.64 15.64
CA GLY A 67 4.81 -14.83 16.75
C GLY A 67 5.64 -13.61 17.15
N SER A 68 5.73 -12.57 16.32
CA SER A 68 6.37 -11.31 16.73
C SER A 68 5.56 -10.12 16.25
N ALA A 69 4.53 -9.77 17.02
CA ALA A 69 3.86 -8.48 16.91
C ALA A 69 4.83 -7.39 17.38
N GLU A 70 5.78 -7.02 16.53
CA GLU A 70 6.42 -5.72 16.67
C GLU A 70 5.48 -4.70 16.02
N PRO A 71 4.97 -3.71 16.78
CA PRO A 71 4.06 -2.73 16.25
C PRO A 71 4.74 -1.99 15.09
N VAL A 72 4.06 -1.94 13.95
CA VAL A 72 4.50 -1.12 12.82
C VAL A 72 4.29 0.33 13.23
N THR A 73 5.32 0.93 13.82
CA THR A 73 5.34 2.36 14.11
C THR A 73 5.52 3.09 12.79
N LEU A 74 4.46 3.73 12.29
CA LEU A 74 4.52 4.61 11.13
C LEU A 74 5.32 5.86 11.53
N THR A 75 6.61 5.87 11.22
CA THR A 75 7.51 6.95 11.63
C THR A 75 7.62 8.06 10.60
N ARG A 76 7.47 9.31 11.04
CA ARG A 76 7.69 10.55 10.26
C ARG A 76 9.18 10.75 10.01
N ALA A 77 9.54 11.49 8.95
CA ALA A 77 10.92 11.94 8.76
C ALA A 77 11.41 12.70 10.02
N GLY A 78 12.42 12.15 10.71
CA GLY A 78 12.94 12.65 11.98
C GLY A 78 12.75 11.72 13.20
N ASP A 79 11.85 10.73 13.12
CA ASP A 79 11.54 9.82 14.24
C ASP A 79 12.65 8.81 14.55
N HIS A 80 13.52 8.52 13.57
CA HIS A 80 14.65 7.64 13.74
C HIS A 80 15.96 8.36 13.41
N ALA A 81 16.69 8.74 14.44
CA ALA A 81 18.10 9.09 14.36
C ALA A 81 18.94 7.88 14.78
N VAL A 82 19.97 7.56 14.00
CA VAL A 82 20.94 6.51 14.38
C VAL A 82 21.63 6.95 15.66
N ARG A 83 21.39 6.24 16.78
CA ARG A 83 22.08 6.49 18.03
C ARG A 83 23.55 6.04 17.88
N ARG A 84 24.49 6.98 18.05
CA ARG A 84 25.92 6.68 18.16
C ARG A 84 26.31 6.56 19.63
N SER A 85 27.40 5.86 19.92
CA SER A 85 27.91 5.73 21.29
C SER A 85 28.32 7.09 21.84
N LEU A 86 28.28 7.24 23.17
CA LEU A 86 28.70 8.49 23.82
C LEU A 86 30.17 8.82 23.52
N ASP A 87 31.03 7.81 23.41
CA ASP A 87 32.44 7.95 23.06
C ASP A 87 32.66 8.62 21.70
N PHE A 88 31.75 8.37 20.74
CA PHE A 88 31.78 9.03 19.44
C PHE A 88 31.61 10.55 19.60
N TYR A 89 30.62 10.97 20.38
CA TYR A 89 30.39 12.40 20.65
C TYR A 89 31.52 13.02 21.48
N ALA A 90 32.10 12.27 22.43
CA ALA A 90 33.26 12.73 23.18
C ALA A 90 34.48 12.97 22.26
N ALA A 91 34.72 12.11 21.27
CA ALA A 91 35.78 12.29 20.29
C ALA A 91 35.54 13.51 19.38
N VAL A 92 34.30 13.71 18.93
CA VAL A 92 33.90 14.90 18.15
C VAL A 92 34.14 16.18 18.95
N GLY A 93 33.71 16.21 20.23
CA GLY A 93 33.93 17.35 21.11
C GLY A 93 35.41 17.70 21.31
N ARG A 94 36.26 16.69 21.53
CA ARG A 94 37.73 16.89 21.62
C ARG A 94 38.32 17.46 20.34
N ARG A 95 37.87 16.99 19.17
CA ARG A 95 38.35 17.51 17.88
C ARG A 95 37.92 18.96 17.66
N LEU A 96 36.67 19.31 17.97
CA LEU A 96 36.18 20.68 17.83
C LEU A 96 36.90 21.64 18.78
N ALA A 97 37.16 21.23 20.01
CA ALA A 97 37.90 22.03 20.99
C ALA A 97 39.36 22.30 20.56
N ALA A 98 39.96 21.41 19.76
CA ALA A 98 41.30 21.58 19.21
C ALA A 98 41.35 22.42 17.92
N GLN A 99 40.20 22.89 17.42
CA GLN A 99 40.07 23.74 16.24
C GLN A 99 39.79 25.21 16.59
N VAL A 100 39.82 25.56 17.88
CA VAL A 100 39.70 26.93 18.42
C VAL A 100 41.07 27.42 18.88
#